data_AF-A0A849GJ33-F1
#
_entry.id   AF-A0A849GJ33-F1
#
_cell.length_a   1.000
_cell.length_b   1.000
_cell.length_c   1.000
_cell.angle_alpha   90.00
_cell.angle_beta   90.00
_cell.angle_gamma   90.00
#
_symmetry.space_group_name_H-M   'P 1'
#
loop_
_entity.id
_entity.type
_entity.pdbx_description
1 polymer ?
#
loop_
_entity_poly.entity_id
_entity_poly.type
_entity_poly.pdbx_seq_one_letter_code
_entity_poly.pdbx_strand_id
1 'polypeptide(L)'
;MTVRTEIRRGRDAATSNFIRRYRRIVTHLHHEEYDNARRLVDEAYALGGWNLYESAMLWLMMGRVDGAEANFAGKLENYRRALAIGTRKALGGKDRRELLSRIFELEDKFGLFADALRTYALLEKERDNSAELAEFGPRAAQITAAMKSDEVIRASATIYNPCNCDKGEPLWHYRPSRRTFSFANLNGNVKRFEARCETTRIRGDVAEGKSWTLASDWGDCRVFVFGDDGATFDFLEHQSASDNKIADEATVARNHVLD
;
A
#
# COMPACT_ATOMS: atom_id res chain seq x y z
N MET A 1 -6.08 13.12 14.09
CA MET A 1 -4.73 13.37 14.65
C MET A 1 -3.69 13.16 13.55
N THR A 2 -2.70 14.06 13.47
CA THR A 2 -1.72 14.12 12.38
C THR A 2 -0.38 13.58 12.89
N VAL A 3 0.27 12.67 12.13
CA VAL A 3 1.63 12.21 12.41
C VAL A 3 2.54 13.42 12.55
N ARG A 4 2.93 13.73 13.80
CA ARG A 4 3.67 14.94 14.14
C ARG A 4 5.15 14.61 14.22
N THR A 5 5.78 14.43 13.05
CA THR A 5 7.23 14.27 12.97
C THR A 5 7.92 15.62 13.15
N GLU A 6 8.42 15.89 14.35
CA GLU A 6 9.36 17.01 14.54
C GLU A 6 10.65 16.73 13.77
N ILE A 7 11.01 17.60 12.83
CA ILE A 7 12.25 17.42 12.06
C ILE A 7 13.48 17.62 12.95
N ARG A 8 14.36 16.63 12.89
CA ARG A 8 15.70 16.68 13.50
C ARG A 8 16.70 17.29 12.54
N ARG A 9 17.61 18.12 13.09
CA ARG A 9 18.76 18.69 12.37
C ARG A 9 20.03 17.97 12.82
N GLY A 10 20.93 17.66 11.89
CA GLY A 10 22.19 16.97 12.20
C GLY A 10 22.83 16.32 10.99
N ARG A 11 24.02 15.75 11.18
CA ARG A 11 24.82 15.10 10.12
C ARG A 11 24.08 13.96 9.41
N ASP A 12 23.27 13.21 10.15
CA ASP A 12 22.43 12.10 9.63
C ASP A 12 20.93 12.45 9.65
N ALA A 13 20.59 13.74 9.60
CA ALA A 13 19.22 14.22 9.67
C ALA A 13 18.97 15.30 8.59
N ALA A 14 18.02 16.20 8.78
CA ALA A 14 17.67 17.17 7.76
C ALA A 14 18.72 18.29 7.61
N THR A 15 19.02 18.63 6.36
CA THR A 15 19.77 19.82 5.96
C THR A 15 18.94 21.09 6.16
N SER A 16 19.61 22.24 6.28
CA SER A 16 18.91 23.54 6.36
C SER A 16 18.03 23.81 5.14
N ASN A 17 18.44 23.31 3.96
CA ASN A 17 17.68 23.43 2.72
C ASN A 17 16.35 22.67 2.81
N PHE A 18 16.40 21.41 3.24
CA PHE A 18 15.21 20.59 3.42
C PHE A 18 14.30 21.14 4.51
N ILE A 19 14.85 21.56 5.67
CA ILE A 19 14.08 22.15 6.78
C ILE A 19 13.25 23.35 6.29
N ARG A 20 13.83 24.23 5.47
CA ARG A 20 13.12 25.40 4.93
C ARG A 20 11.93 24.97 4.06
N ARG A 21 12.11 23.96 3.21
CA ARG A 21 11.04 23.44 2.36
C ARG A 21 9.95 22.75 3.17
N TYR A 22 10.33 21.87 4.08
CA TYR A 22 9.42 21.19 5.00
C TYR A 22 8.54 22.17 5.75
N ARG A 23 9.13 23.22 6.36
CA ARG A 23 8.37 24.21 7.13
C ARG A 23 7.34 24.91 6.27
N ARG A 24 7.66 25.25 5.03
CA ARG A 24 6.70 25.87 4.10
C ARG A 24 5.54 24.93 3.79
N ILE A 25 5.82 23.68 3.42
CA ILE A 25 4.78 22.68 3.13
C ILE A 25 3.86 22.48 4.34
N VAL A 26 4.44 22.30 5.53
CA VAL A 26 3.66 22.11 6.77
C VAL A 26 2.86 23.35 7.16
N THR A 27 3.37 24.56 6.88
CA THR A 27 2.63 25.81 7.10
C THR A 27 1.39 25.87 6.23
N HIS A 28 1.52 25.58 4.92
CA HIS A 28 0.36 25.53 4.03
C HIS A 28 -0.63 24.43 4.43
N LEU A 29 -0.16 23.24 4.82
CA LEU A 29 -1.03 22.18 5.37
C LEU A 29 -1.77 22.63 6.64
N HIS A 30 -1.12 23.39 7.51
CA HIS A 30 -1.73 23.91 8.74
C HIS A 30 -2.81 24.97 8.46
N HIS A 31 -2.61 25.79 7.43
CA HIS A 31 -3.57 26.82 7.00
C HIS A 31 -4.60 26.31 5.98
N GLU A 32 -4.66 25.00 5.76
CA GLU A 32 -5.59 24.36 4.81
C GLU A 32 -5.41 24.84 3.36
N GLU A 33 -4.23 25.35 3.03
CA GLU A 33 -3.88 25.80 1.67
C GLU A 33 -3.34 24.61 0.86
N TYR A 34 -4.21 23.64 0.55
CA TYR A 34 -3.81 22.34 0.00
C TYR A 34 -3.15 22.46 -1.38
N ASP A 35 -3.62 23.33 -2.27
CA ASP A 35 -3.01 23.55 -3.58
C ASP A 35 -1.55 24.05 -3.47
N ASN A 36 -1.29 24.94 -2.51
CA ASN A 36 0.06 25.42 -2.23
C ASN A 36 0.94 24.31 -1.63
N ALA A 37 0.38 23.50 -0.73
CA ALA A 37 1.08 22.36 -0.15
C ALA A 37 1.45 21.32 -1.22
N ARG A 38 0.51 21.00 -2.13
CA ARG A 38 0.70 20.13 -3.29
C ARG A 38 1.84 20.61 -4.18
N ARG A 39 1.74 21.84 -4.68
CA ARG A 39 2.78 22.39 -5.55
C ARG A 39 4.16 22.33 -4.89
N LEU A 40 4.27 22.70 -3.61
CA LEU A 40 5.55 22.71 -2.91
C LEU A 40 6.10 21.31 -2.60
N VAL A 41 5.24 20.32 -2.35
CA VAL A 41 5.70 18.95 -2.12
C VAL A 41 6.16 18.31 -3.43
N ASP A 42 5.47 18.57 -4.54
CA ASP A 42 5.86 18.10 -5.87
C ASP A 42 7.18 18.74 -6.33
N GLU A 43 7.35 20.05 -6.10
CA GLU A 43 8.63 20.75 -6.33
C GLU A 43 9.78 20.16 -5.49
N ALA A 44 9.51 19.80 -4.23
CA ALA A 44 10.50 19.18 -3.37
C ALA A 44 10.85 17.77 -3.85
N TYR A 45 9.87 16.99 -4.32
CA TYR A 45 10.08 15.67 -4.90
C TYR A 45 10.90 15.74 -6.19
N ALA A 46 10.53 16.61 -7.13
CA ALA A 46 11.21 16.78 -8.41
C ALA A 46 12.68 17.23 -8.26
N LEU A 47 13.00 18.00 -7.22
CA LEU A 47 14.38 18.43 -6.96
C LEU A 47 15.33 17.26 -6.66
N GLY A 48 14.84 16.22 -5.98
CA GLY A 48 15.64 15.06 -5.58
C GLY A 48 16.86 15.41 -4.70
N GLY A 49 17.81 14.47 -4.63
CA GLY A 49 19.06 14.63 -3.89
C GLY A 49 18.94 14.53 -2.36
N TRP A 50 17.81 14.03 -1.87
CA TRP A 50 17.52 13.91 -0.44
C TRP A 50 18.22 12.69 0.17
N ASN A 51 18.76 12.85 1.38
CA ASN A 51 19.24 11.70 2.13
C ASN A 51 18.06 10.82 2.61
N LEU A 52 18.34 9.64 3.18
CA LEU A 52 17.28 8.70 3.59
C LEU A 52 16.30 9.29 4.62
N TYR A 53 16.79 10.11 5.56
CA TYR A 53 15.95 10.77 6.55
C TYR A 53 15.00 11.78 5.88
N GLU A 54 15.56 12.64 5.02
CA GLU A 54 14.81 13.66 4.28
C GLU A 54 13.79 13.02 3.32
N SER A 55 14.18 11.94 2.65
CA SER A 55 13.28 11.16 1.79
C SER A 55 12.11 10.59 2.58
N ALA A 56 12.37 10.01 3.76
CA ALA A 56 11.30 9.48 4.61
C ALA A 56 10.34 10.59 5.07
N MET A 57 10.88 11.75 5.47
CA MET A 57 10.06 12.92 5.83
C MET A 57 9.27 13.48 4.64
N LEU A 58 9.84 13.46 3.44
CA LEU A 58 9.16 13.90 2.22
C LEU A 58 7.97 13.00 1.91
N TRP A 59 8.13 11.68 1.98
CA TRP A 59 7.02 10.74 1.80
C TRP A 59 5.92 10.95 2.85
N LEU A 60 6.27 11.22 4.11
CA LEU A 60 5.26 11.57 5.12
C LEU A 60 4.51 12.86 4.79
N MET A 61 5.19 13.88 4.25
CA MET A 61 4.53 15.11 3.80
C MET A 61 3.60 14.85 2.62
N MET A 62 4.06 14.09 1.61
CA MET A 62 3.23 13.72 0.45
C MET A 62 1.97 12.99 0.90
N GLY A 63 2.07 12.01 1.80
CA GLY A 63 0.89 11.32 2.30
C GLY A 63 -0.05 12.22 3.12
N ARG A 64 0.46 13.25 3.79
CA ARG A 64 -0.38 14.26 4.46
C ARG A 64 -1.11 15.15 3.47
N VAL A 65 -0.46 15.55 2.38
CA VAL A 65 -1.09 16.31 1.28
C VAL A 65 -2.17 15.47 0.62
N ASP A 66 -1.86 14.23 0.22
CA ASP A 66 -2.87 13.33 -0.37
C ASP A 66 -4.06 13.13 0.56
N GLY A 67 -3.81 12.98 1.87
CA GLY A 67 -4.86 12.85 2.86
C GLY A 67 -5.75 14.08 2.98
N ALA A 68 -5.20 15.28 2.82
CA ALA A 68 -5.95 16.53 2.83
C ALA A 68 -6.82 16.69 1.57
N GLU A 69 -6.36 16.14 0.45
CA GLU A 69 -7.08 16.08 -0.83
C GLU A 69 -8.04 14.87 -0.92
N ALA A 70 -8.27 14.15 0.18
CA ALA A 70 -9.04 12.90 0.24
C ALA A 70 -8.54 11.76 -0.67
N ASN A 71 -7.31 11.86 -1.19
CA ASN A 71 -6.61 10.79 -1.90
C ASN A 71 -6.00 9.78 -0.90
N PHE A 72 -6.87 8.96 -0.30
CA PHE A 72 -6.43 7.99 0.71
C PHE A 72 -5.51 6.89 0.17
N ALA A 73 -5.60 6.56 -1.12
CA ALA A 73 -4.73 5.57 -1.75
C ALA A 73 -3.29 6.10 -1.87
N GLY A 74 -3.13 7.34 -2.34
CA GLY A 74 -1.84 8.03 -2.35
C GLY A 74 -1.26 8.17 -0.95
N LYS A 75 -2.10 8.53 0.03
CA LYS A 75 -1.70 8.61 1.44
C LYS A 75 -1.13 7.28 1.94
N LEU A 76 -1.82 6.17 1.70
CA LEU A 76 -1.36 4.85 2.12
C LEU A 76 -0.02 4.50 1.47
N GLU A 77 0.10 4.68 0.16
CA GLU A 77 1.32 4.35 -0.57
C GLU A 77 2.52 5.19 -0.08
N ASN A 78 2.32 6.50 0.08
CA ASN A 78 3.36 7.38 0.59
C ASN A 78 3.77 7.04 2.04
N TYR A 79 2.82 6.65 2.89
CA TYR A 79 3.13 6.19 4.25
C TYR A 79 3.89 4.85 4.25
N ARG A 80 3.54 3.91 3.36
CA ARG A 80 4.29 2.66 3.17
C ARG A 80 5.71 2.92 2.67
N ARG A 81 5.91 3.85 1.73
CA ARG A 81 7.24 4.29 1.26
C ARG A 81 8.06 4.90 2.38
N ALA A 82 7.47 5.80 3.17
CA ALA A 82 8.11 6.38 4.35
C ALA A 82 8.58 5.29 5.35
N LEU A 83 7.72 4.30 5.61
CA LEU A 83 8.03 3.18 6.51
C LEU A 83 9.16 2.30 5.96
N ALA A 84 9.18 2.06 4.64
CA ALA A 84 10.14 1.19 3.98
C ALA A 84 11.57 1.76 3.98
N ILE A 85 11.71 3.07 3.75
CA ILE A 85 13.04 3.71 3.69
C ILE A 85 13.45 4.36 5.01
N GLY A 86 12.49 4.62 5.90
CA GLY A 86 12.73 5.24 7.19
C GLY A 86 13.49 4.30 8.13
N THR A 87 14.67 4.71 8.58
CA THR A 87 15.40 3.99 9.62
C THR A 87 14.64 4.09 10.96
N ARG A 88 14.85 3.14 11.88
CA ARG A 88 14.33 3.25 13.26
C ARG A 88 14.82 4.52 13.99
N LYS A 89 15.95 5.10 13.56
CA LYS A 89 16.47 6.38 14.05
C LYS A 89 15.67 7.57 13.51
N ALA A 90 15.22 7.49 12.26
CA ALA A 90 14.42 8.50 11.58
C ALA A 90 12.95 8.47 12.02
N LEU A 91 12.38 7.28 12.16
CA LEU A 91 11.01 6.99 12.58
C LEU A 91 11.09 6.02 13.76
N GLY A 92 11.26 6.53 14.97
CA GLY A 92 11.45 5.72 16.18
C GLY A 92 10.44 6.06 17.27
N GLY A 93 10.14 5.07 18.12
CA GLY A 93 9.23 5.26 19.25
C GLY A 93 7.83 5.68 18.79
N LYS A 94 7.31 6.76 19.36
CA LYS A 94 5.94 7.24 19.11
C LYS A 94 5.66 7.52 17.63
N ASP A 95 6.58 8.15 16.90
CA ASP A 95 6.36 8.52 15.49
C ASP A 95 6.17 7.26 14.62
N ARG A 96 6.93 6.20 14.93
CA ARG A 96 6.81 4.92 14.23
C ARG A 96 5.48 4.23 14.53
N ARG A 97 5.09 4.21 15.81
CA ARG A 97 3.79 3.64 16.21
C ARG A 97 2.64 4.39 15.55
N GLU A 98 2.66 5.72 15.56
CA GLU A 98 1.62 6.52 14.92
C GLU A 98 1.56 6.26 13.41
N LEU A 99 2.71 6.15 12.72
CA LEU A 99 2.73 5.79 11.30
C LEU A 99 2.14 4.40 11.05
N LEU A 100 2.51 3.40 11.86
CA LEU A 100 1.97 2.03 11.76
C LEU A 100 0.45 2.02 12.01
N SER A 101 -0.04 2.76 13.01
CA SER A 101 -1.47 2.91 13.28
C SER A 101 -2.21 3.49 12.07
N ARG A 102 -1.68 4.55 11.44
CA ARG A 102 -2.28 5.13 10.24
C ARG A 102 -2.28 4.18 9.05
N ILE A 103 -1.21 3.40 8.88
CA ILE A 103 -1.15 2.39 7.83
C ILE A 103 -2.19 1.29 8.09
N PHE A 104 -2.30 0.80 9.33
CA PHE A 104 -3.30 -0.20 9.72
C PHE A 104 -4.72 0.28 9.42
N GLU A 105 -5.08 1.50 9.85
CA GLU A 105 -6.39 2.09 9.59
C GLU A 105 -6.71 2.17 8.09
N LEU A 106 -5.73 2.57 7.27
CA LEU A 106 -5.91 2.69 5.82
C LEU A 106 -6.00 1.30 5.16
N GLU A 107 -5.18 0.35 5.56
CA GLU A 107 -5.21 -1.03 5.06
C GLU A 107 -6.54 -1.70 5.40
N ASP A 108 -7.05 -1.53 6.63
CA ASP A 108 -8.37 -2.01 7.03
C ASP A 108 -9.48 -1.33 6.23
N LYS A 109 -9.42 0.00 6.07
CA LYS A 109 -10.39 0.75 5.26
C LYS A 109 -10.46 0.26 3.81
N PHE A 110 -9.32 -0.11 3.23
CA PHE A 110 -9.24 -0.62 1.87
C PHE A 110 -9.45 -2.14 1.76
N GLY A 111 -9.73 -2.84 2.87
CA GLY A 111 -9.93 -4.29 2.86
C GLY A 111 -8.64 -5.10 2.61
N LEU A 112 -7.46 -4.48 2.78
CA LEU A 112 -6.14 -5.09 2.59
C LEU A 112 -5.75 -5.91 3.84
N PHE A 113 -6.59 -6.88 4.21
CA PHE A 113 -6.57 -7.55 5.50
C PHE A 113 -5.25 -8.26 5.84
N ALA A 114 -4.66 -8.98 4.88
CA ALA A 114 -3.35 -9.60 5.10
C ALA A 114 -2.25 -8.55 5.36
N ASP A 115 -2.30 -7.38 4.71
CA ASP A 115 -1.35 -6.31 4.98
C ASP A 115 -1.62 -5.64 6.34
N ALA A 116 -2.89 -5.38 6.68
CA ALA A 116 -3.29 -4.82 7.97
C ALA A 116 -2.77 -5.68 9.14
N LEU A 117 -2.93 -7.01 9.08
CA LEU A 117 -2.41 -7.90 10.12
C LEU A 117 -0.88 -7.89 10.21
N ARG A 118 -0.16 -7.75 9.09
CA ARG A 118 1.30 -7.59 9.12
C ARG A 118 1.70 -6.26 9.77
N THR A 119 0.98 -5.18 9.48
CA THR A 119 1.20 -3.88 10.10
C THR A 119 0.93 -3.92 11.60
N TYR A 120 -0.15 -4.58 12.03
CA TYR A 120 -0.43 -4.84 13.44
C TYR A 120 0.69 -5.65 14.12
N ALA A 121 1.19 -6.70 13.47
CA ALA A 121 2.33 -7.48 13.98
C ALA A 121 3.65 -6.69 14.06
N LEU A 122 3.81 -5.60 13.28
CA LEU A 122 4.92 -4.66 13.45
C LEU A 122 4.70 -3.78 14.69
N LEU A 123 3.47 -3.34 14.93
CA LEU A 123 3.10 -2.52 16.10
C LEU A 123 3.31 -3.29 17.41
N GLU A 124 3.00 -4.59 17.45
CA GLU A 124 3.27 -5.48 18.58
C GLU A 124 4.75 -5.55 18.97
N LYS A 125 5.66 -5.30 18.01
CA LYS A 125 7.12 -5.33 18.22
C LYS A 125 7.70 -3.98 18.66
N GLU A 126 6.90 -2.91 18.66
CA GLU A 126 7.34 -1.60 19.13
C GLU A 126 7.34 -1.52 20.67
N ARG A 127 8.18 -0.65 21.23
CA ARG A 127 8.14 -0.35 22.68
C ARG A 127 6.97 0.58 22.98
N ASP A 128 6.48 0.57 24.22
CA ASP A 128 5.42 1.46 24.73
C ASP A 128 4.16 1.48 23.84
N ASN A 129 3.71 0.30 23.40
CA ASN A 129 2.64 0.11 22.42
C ASN A 129 1.28 -0.26 23.03
N SER A 130 1.16 -0.25 24.36
CA SER A 130 -0.02 -0.77 25.06
C SER A 130 -1.32 -0.06 24.66
N ALA A 131 -1.26 1.25 24.41
CA ALA A 131 -2.42 2.03 23.96
C ALA A 131 -2.88 1.58 22.56
N GLU A 132 -1.94 1.48 21.62
CA GLU A 132 -2.24 1.09 20.25
C GLU A 132 -2.70 -0.38 20.17
N LEU A 133 -2.16 -1.29 20.98
CA LEU A 133 -2.63 -2.68 21.05
C LEU A 133 -4.04 -2.80 21.63
N ALA A 134 -4.37 -1.99 22.63
CA ALA A 134 -5.74 -1.94 23.18
C ALA A 134 -6.74 -1.39 22.14
N GLU A 135 -6.32 -0.41 21.33
CA GLU A 135 -7.14 0.19 20.27
C GLU A 135 -7.37 -0.75 19.08
N PHE A 136 -6.31 -1.33 18.52
CA PHE A 136 -6.39 -2.08 17.26
C PHE A 136 -6.58 -3.60 17.44
N GLY A 137 -6.29 -4.14 18.63
CA GLY A 137 -6.39 -5.58 18.92
C GLY A 137 -7.77 -6.20 18.61
N PRO A 138 -8.89 -5.59 19.06
CA PRO A 138 -10.23 -6.11 18.72
C PRO A 138 -10.48 -6.15 17.21
N ARG A 139 -10.05 -5.12 16.47
CA ARG A 139 -10.21 -5.08 15.01
C ARG A 139 -9.31 -6.10 14.32
N ALA A 140 -8.07 -6.27 14.75
CA ALA A 140 -7.17 -7.31 14.24
C ALA A 140 -7.73 -8.73 14.44
N ALA A 141 -8.40 -8.99 15.57
CA ALA A 141 -9.10 -10.26 15.82
C ALA A 141 -10.29 -10.44 14.87
N GLN A 142 -11.07 -9.38 14.60
CA GLN A 142 -12.17 -9.42 13.62
C GLN A 142 -11.66 -9.70 12.20
N ILE A 143 -10.58 -9.03 11.77
CA ILE A 143 -9.95 -9.27 10.47
C ILE A 143 -9.50 -10.74 10.36
N THR A 144 -8.87 -11.27 11.42
CA THR A 144 -8.46 -12.68 11.48
C THR A 144 -9.65 -13.65 11.34
N ALA A 145 -10.80 -13.33 11.94
CA ALA A 145 -12.01 -14.13 11.81
C ALA A 145 -12.60 -14.03 10.39
N ALA A 146 -12.67 -12.82 9.83
CA ALA A 146 -13.17 -12.58 8.48
C ALA A 146 -12.36 -13.35 7.42
N MET A 147 -11.03 -13.38 7.56
CA MET A 147 -10.14 -14.15 6.67
C MET A 147 -10.45 -15.66 6.65
N LYS A 148 -10.96 -16.20 7.77
CA LYS A 148 -11.34 -17.61 7.93
C LYS A 148 -12.79 -17.92 7.56
N SER A 149 -13.64 -16.90 7.44
CA SER A 149 -15.06 -17.06 7.08
C SER A 149 -15.25 -17.42 5.61
N ASP A 150 -16.49 -17.76 5.22
CA ASP A 150 -16.83 -18.00 3.81
C ASP A 150 -17.20 -16.72 3.04
N GLU A 151 -17.27 -15.57 3.73
CA GLU A 151 -17.59 -14.30 3.09
C GLU A 151 -16.49 -13.88 2.12
N VAL A 152 -16.87 -13.32 0.96
CA VAL A 152 -15.92 -12.75 0.00
C VAL A 152 -15.21 -11.56 0.66
N ILE A 153 -13.88 -11.59 0.66
CA ILE A 153 -13.09 -10.44 1.10
C ILE A 153 -12.97 -9.49 -0.08
N ARG A 154 -13.36 -8.24 0.11
CA ARG A 154 -13.21 -7.19 -0.90
C ARG A 154 -12.08 -6.26 -0.48
N ALA A 155 -11.08 -6.13 -1.33
CA ALA A 155 -10.09 -5.08 -1.26
C ALA A 155 -10.38 -4.03 -2.34
N SER A 156 -10.73 -2.81 -1.93
CA SER A 156 -10.97 -1.71 -2.87
C SER A 156 -9.64 -1.04 -3.23
N ALA A 157 -9.38 -0.95 -4.53
CA ALA A 157 -8.10 -0.53 -5.07
C ALA A 157 -8.22 0.75 -5.90
N THR A 158 -7.19 1.58 -5.79
CA THR A 158 -6.93 2.71 -6.68
C THR A 158 -5.47 2.64 -7.08
N ILE A 159 -5.21 2.72 -8.38
CA ILE A 159 -3.86 2.77 -8.91
C ILE A 159 -3.29 4.16 -8.63
N TYR A 160 -2.14 4.22 -7.95
CA TYR A 160 -1.48 5.49 -7.59
C TYR A 160 -0.11 5.61 -8.26
N ASN A 161 -0.04 6.44 -9.30
CA ASN A 161 1.15 6.74 -10.10
C ASN A 161 1.12 8.18 -10.66
N PRO A 162 1.01 9.21 -9.80
CA PRO A 162 0.79 10.58 -10.26
C PRO A 162 1.97 11.16 -11.06
N CYS A 163 3.19 10.65 -10.85
CA CYS A 163 4.36 11.11 -11.61
C CYS A 163 4.60 10.36 -12.93
N ASN A 164 3.82 9.30 -13.22
CA ASN A 164 4.16 8.33 -14.27
C ASN A 164 5.64 7.90 -14.23
N CYS A 165 6.20 7.95 -13.03
CA CYS A 165 7.60 7.73 -12.70
C CYS A 165 7.96 6.25 -12.83
N ASP A 166 6.95 5.39 -12.66
CA ASP A 166 7.07 3.95 -12.52
C ASP A 166 6.65 3.23 -13.82
N LYS A 167 7.21 3.66 -14.98
CA LYS A 167 6.94 3.00 -16.28
C LYS A 167 7.40 1.54 -16.22
N GLY A 168 6.43 0.62 -16.16
CA GLY A 168 6.69 -0.82 -16.14
C GLY A 168 6.77 -1.43 -14.73
N GLU A 169 6.67 -0.62 -13.69
CA GLU A 169 6.54 -1.08 -12.31
C GLU A 169 5.07 -1.23 -11.91
N PRO A 170 4.77 -2.07 -10.91
CA PRO A 170 3.40 -2.32 -10.50
C PRO A 170 2.86 -1.17 -9.65
N LEU A 171 1.72 -0.64 -10.10
CA LEU A 171 1.18 0.62 -9.58
C LEU A 171 0.14 0.41 -8.47
N TRP A 172 -0.33 -0.83 -8.31
CA TRP A 172 -0.99 -1.33 -7.11
C TRP A 172 -0.47 -2.73 -6.80
N HIS A 173 -0.28 -3.06 -5.53
CA HIS A 173 0.16 -4.39 -5.11
C HIS A 173 -0.47 -4.80 -3.79
N TYR A 174 -0.70 -6.11 -3.65
CA TYR A 174 -1.36 -6.68 -2.49
C TYR A 174 -0.94 -8.14 -2.28
N ARG A 175 -0.95 -8.59 -1.02
CA ARG A 175 -0.80 -10.00 -0.68
C ARG A 175 -2.17 -10.58 -0.38
N PRO A 176 -2.72 -11.43 -1.25
CA PRO A 176 -3.97 -12.10 -0.96
C PRO A 176 -3.87 -12.94 0.32
N SER A 177 -4.93 -12.90 1.12
CA SER A 177 -5.15 -13.78 2.27
C SER A 177 -5.56 -15.19 1.84
N ARG A 178 -6.23 -15.29 0.68
CA ARG A 178 -6.74 -16.52 0.09
C ARG A 178 -6.14 -16.74 -1.30
N ARG A 179 -6.24 -17.99 -1.75
CA ARG A 179 -5.61 -18.45 -2.98
C ARG A 179 -6.43 -18.18 -4.23
N THR A 180 -7.75 -17.98 -4.10
CA THR A 180 -8.64 -17.72 -5.24
C THR A 180 -9.07 -16.26 -5.24
N PHE A 181 -8.95 -15.59 -6.38
CA PHE A 181 -9.34 -14.18 -6.51
C PHE A 181 -9.98 -13.85 -7.85
N SER A 182 -10.69 -12.73 -7.91
CA SER A 182 -11.23 -12.13 -9.14
C SER A 182 -11.16 -10.60 -9.08
N PHE A 183 -11.46 -9.94 -10.20
CA PHE A 183 -11.61 -8.49 -10.26
C PHE A 183 -13.07 -8.11 -10.54
N ALA A 184 -13.51 -6.98 -10.00
CA ALA A 184 -14.85 -6.42 -10.21
C ALA A 184 -14.81 -4.89 -10.16
N ASN A 185 -15.91 -4.23 -10.55
CA ASN A 185 -16.10 -2.78 -10.46
C ASN A 185 -14.95 -2.00 -11.13
N LEU A 186 -14.55 -2.45 -12.31
CA LEU A 186 -13.46 -1.83 -13.06
C LEU A 186 -13.88 -0.44 -13.55
N ASN A 187 -13.09 0.58 -13.23
CA ASN A 187 -13.29 1.94 -13.71
C ASN A 187 -11.95 2.59 -14.10
N GLY A 188 -11.93 3.26 -15.25
CA GLY A 188 -10.68 3.66 -15.90
C GLY A 188 -9.96 2.47 -16.54
N ASN A 189 -8.65 2.63 -16.78
CA ASN A 189 -7.86 1.69 -17.54
C ASN A 189 -7.05 0.75 -16.63
N VAL A 190 -7.60 -0.42 -16.31
CA VAL A 190 -6.90 -1.48 -15.58
C VAL A 190 -6.52 -2.57 -16.57
N LYS A 191 -5.22 -2.69 -16.89
CA LYS A 191 -4.75 -3.42 -18.07
C LYS A 191 -4.51 -4.90 -17.78
N ARG A 192 -3.64 -5.17 -16.82
CA ARG A 192 -3.12 -6.52 -16.57
C ARG A 192 -2.76 -6.69 -15.11
N PHE A 193 -2.68 -7.94 -14.69
CA PHE A 193 -2.11 -8.31 -13.41
C PHE A 193 -0.92 -9.26 -13.60
N GLU A 194 -0.11 -9.34 -12.54
CA GLU A 194 0.86 -10.40 -12.35
C GLU A 194 0.75 -10.91 -10.91
N ALA A 195 0.64 -12.22 -10.74
CA ALA A 195 0.90 -12.82 -9.44
C ALA A 195 2.32 -13.36 -9.44
N ARG A 196 3.15 -12.85 -8.54
CA ARG A 196 4.52 -13.33 -8.33
C ARG A 196 4.55 -14.06 -7.00
N CYS A 197 4.85 -15.35 -7.07
CA CYS A 197 5.04 -16.22 -5.93
C CYS A 197 6.51 -16.64 -5.85
N GLU A 198 6.88 -17.46 -4.86
CA GLU A 198 8.27 -17.90 -4.68
C GLU A 198 8.78 -18.74 -5.85
N THR A 199 7.96 -19.68 -6.33
CA THR A 199 8.38 -20.65 -7.36
C THR A 199 7.79 -20.35 -8.74
N THR A 200 6.74 -19.52 -8.81
CA THR A 200 5.94 -19.34 -10.02
C THR A 200 5.55 -17.88 -10.21
N ARG A 201 5.40 -17.49 -11.48
CA ARG A 201 4.79 -16.22 -11.88
C ARG A 201 3.73 -16.47 -12.92
N ILE A 202 2.54 -15.91 -12.70
CA ILE A 202 1.47 -15.88 -13.70
C ILE A 202 1.13 -14.43 -14.06
N ARG A 203 0.60 -14.24 -15.27
CA ARG A 203 0.11 -12.95 -15.77
C ARG A 203 -1.18 -13.17 -16.53
N GLY A 204 -2.03 -12.16 -16.55
CA GLY A 204 -3.26 -12.15 -17.33
C GLY A 204 -3.84 -10.76 -17.44
N ASP A 205 -4.84 -10.62 -18.29
CA ASP A 205 -5.62 -9.39 -18.40
C ASP A 205 -6.54 -9.24 -17.19
N VAL A 206 -6.76 -8.01 -16.76
CA VAL A 206 -7.76 -7.72 -15.73
C VAL A 206 -9.11 -7.59 -16.42
N ALA A 207 -10.01 -8.53 -16.12
CA ALA A 207 -11.36 -8.57 -16.66
C ALA A 207 -12.32 -9.12 -15.60
N GLU A 208 -13.56 -8.61 -15.62
CA GLU A 208 -14.63 -9.11 -14.78
C GLU A 208 -15.09 -10.51 -15.23
N GLY A 209 -15.72 -11.26 -14.31
CA GLY A 209 -16.25 -12.59 -14.59
C GLY A 209 -15.20 -13.69 -14.71
N LYS A 210 -13.91 -13.37 -14.50
CA LYS A 210 -12.82 -14.34 -14.44
C LYS A 210 -12.26 -14.45 -13.04
N SER A 211 -11.89 -15.68 -12.66
CA SER A 211 -11.25 -15.99 -11.39
C SER A 211 -9.92 -16.72 -11.63
N TRP A 212 -8.98 -16.51 -10.73
CA TRP A 212 -7.66 -17.14 -10.75
C TRP A 212 -7.39 -17.81 -9.41
N THR A 213 -6.81 -19.00 -9.47
CA THR A 213 -6.41 -19.77 -8.29
C THR A 213 -4.90 -19.92 -8.27
N LEU A 214 -4.27 -19.46 -7.19
CA LEU A 214 -2.85 -19.62 -6.90
C LEU A 214 -2.65 -20.95 -6.19
N ALA A 215 -1.82 -21.84 -6.74
CA ALA A 215 -1.61 -23.13 -6.10
C ALA A 215 -0.93 -22.98 -4.72
N SER A 216 -1.24 -23.89 -3.80
CA SER A 216 -0.75 -23.83 -2.42
C SER A 216 0.75 -24.05 -2.30
N ASP A 217 1.33 -24.82 -3.23
CA ASP A 217 2.76 -25.15 -3.31
C ASP A 217 3.61 -24.02 -3.92
N TRP A 218 3.00 -22.92 -4.37
CA TRP A 218 3.73 -21.78 -4.94
C TRP A 218 4.39 -20.86 -3.89
N GLY A 219 4.16 -21.11 -2.60
CA GLY A 219 4.69 -20.30 -1.50
C GLY A 219 3.94 -18.99 -1.32
N ASP A 220 4.63 -17.96 -0.80
CA ASP A 220 4.06 -16.63 -0.59
C ASP A 220 3.86 -15.91 -1.93
N CYS A 221 2.63 -15.44 -2.18
CA CYS A 221 2.28 -14.74 -3.40
C CYS A 221 1.96 -13.27 -3.16
N ARG A 222 2.34 -12.43 -4.12
CA ARG A 222 1.90 -11.03 -4.21
C ARG A 222 1.31 -10.79 -5.59
N VAL A 223 0.14 -10.16 -5.61
CA VAL A 223 -0.52 -9.72 -6.84
C VAL A 223 -0.17 -8.27 -7.09
N PHE A 224 0.12 -7.98 -8.34
CA PHE A 224 0.49 -6.69 -8.86
C PHE A 224 -0.46 -6.32 -9.98
N VAL A 225 -1.00 -5.11 -9.98
CA VAL A 225 -1.95 -4.63 -10.99
C VAL A 225 -1.40 -3.39 -11.67
N PHE A 226 -1.57 -3.33 -12.99
CA PHE A 226 -1.03 -2.31 -13.86
C PHE A 226 -2.17 -1.62 -14.61
N GLY A 227 -2.10 -0.30 -14.69
CA GLY A 227 -3.13 0.52 -15.32
C GLY A 227 -2.75 1.98 -15.32
N ASP A 228 -3.71 2.85 -15.63
CA ASP A 228 -3.49 4.29 -15.59
C ASP A 228 -3.70 4.83 -14.15
N ASP A 229 -3.06 5.95 -13.82
CA ASP A 229 -3.23 6.62 -12.53
C ASP A 229 -4.71 6.95 -12.27
N GLY A 230 -5.16 6.73 -11.04
CA GLY A 230 -6.55 6.94 -10.63
C GLY A 230 -7.53 5.86 -11.08
N ALA A 231 -7.13 4.87 -11.87
CA ALA A 231 -8.00 3.74 -12.20
C ALA A 231 -8.37 2.95 -10.93
N THR A 232 -9.62 2.50 -10.82
CA THR A 232 -10.15 1.82 -9.65
C THR A 232 -10.71 0.44 -9.98
N PHE A 233 -10.67 -0.45 -9.01
CA PHE A 233 -11.23 -1.80 -9.11
C PHE A 233 -11.42 -2.39 -7.70
N ASP A 234 -12.25 -3.41 -7.59
CA ASP A 234 -12.29 -4.29 -6.43
C ASP A 234 -11.50 -5.57 -6.74
N PHE A 235 -10.61 -5.93 -5.81
CA PHE A 235 -9.96 -7.23 -5.76
C PHE A 235 -10.74 -8.12 -4.79
N LEU A 236 -11.35 -9.18 -5.30
CA LEU A 236 -12.21 -10.07 -4.53
C LEU A 236 -11.45 -11.35 -4.21
N GLU A 237 -11.38 -11.72 -2.94
CA GLU A 237 -10.82 -12.99 -2.50
C GLU A 237 -11.94 -13.96 -2.12
N HIS A 238 -11.92 -15.12 -2.79
CA HIS A 238 -12.89 -16.18 -2.59
C HIS A 238 -12.30 -17.22 -1.67
N GLN A 239 -13.15 -17.88 -0.88
CA GLN A 239 -12.73 -19.16 -0.33
C GLN A 239 -12.34 -20.10 -1.47
N SER A 240 -11.33 -20.93 -1.22
CA SER A 240 -10.97 -21.99 -2.15
C SER A 240 -12.25 -22.71 -2.55
N ALA A 241 -12.48 -22.89 -3.86
CA ALA A 241 -13.61 -23.70 -4.32
C ALA A 241 -13.51 -25.03 -3.59
N SER A 242 -14.46 -25.29 -2.69
CA SER A 242 -14.62 -26.56 -2.00
C SER A 242 -15.03 -27.57 -3.05
N ASP A 243 -14.07 -28.20 -3.72
CA ASP A 243 -14.23 -29.38 -4.59
C ASP A 243 -15.47 -29.40 -5.52
N ASN A 244 -16.00 -28.24 -5.93
CA ASN A 244 -17.03 -28.20 -6.95
C ASN A 244 -16.32 -28.10 -8.30
N LYS A 245 -16.00 -29.28 -8.84
CA LYS A 245 -15.69 -29.48 -10.25
C LYS A 245 -16.80 -28.87 -11.11
N ILE A 246 -16.58 -27.66 -11.60
CA ILE A 246 -17.05 -27.27 -12.92
C ILE A 246 -15.78 -26.95 -13.69
N ALA A 247 -15.36 -27.92 -14.49
CA ALA A 247 -14.34 -27.71 -15.48
C ALA A 247 -14.86 -26.66 -16.47
N ASP A 248 -14.11 -25.57 -16.63
CA ASP A 248 -14.01 -24.93 -17.93
C ASP A 248 -12.62 -24.29 -18.10
N GLU A 249 -11.86 -24.97 -18.95
CA GLU A 249 -10.67 -24.62 -19.72
C GLU A 249 -9.80 -23.43 -19.26
N ALA A 250 -8.78 -23.74 -18.45
CA ALA A 250 -7.56 -22.96 -18.43
C ALA A 250 -6.70 -23.32 -19.65
N THR A 251 -6.66 -22.44 -20.66
CA THR A 251 -5.70 -22.52 -21.76
C THR A 251 -4.29 -22.26 -21.20
N VAL A 252 -3.56 -23.34 -20.94
CA VAL A 252 -2.14 -23.28 -20.57
C VAL A 252 -1.32 -22.98 -21.83
N ALA A 253 -0.96 -21.72 -22.04
CA ALA A 253 0.07 -21.36 -23.02
C ALA A 253 1.45 -21.72 -22.44
N ARG A 254 1.85 -23.00 -22.60
CA ARG A 254 3.25 -23.43 -22.47
C ARG A 254 3.97 -23.08 -23.77
N ASN A 255 4.72 -21.97 -23.78
CA ASN A 255 5.77 -21.79 -24.78
C ASN A 255 6.94 -22.70 -24.41
N HIS A 256 6.97 -23.89 -25.00
CA HIS A 256 8.19 -24.65 -25.19
C HIS A 256 8.93 -23.99 -26.36
N VAL A 257 10.10 -23.41 -26.11
CA VAL A 257 11.09 -23.15 -27.15
C VAL A 257 12.14 -24.24 -26.99
N LEU A 258 12.04 -25.26 -27.84
CA LEU A 258 13.16 -26.11 -28.23
C LEU A 258 13.63 -25.55 -29.56
N ASP A 259 14.83 -24.97 -29.56
CA ASP A 259 15.94 -25.27 -30.48
C ASP A 259 17.18 -24.50 -30.01
#